data_AF-A0A959WP71-F1
#
_entry.id   AF-A0A959WP71-F1
#
_cell.length_a   1.000
_cell.length_b   1.000
_cell.length_c   1.000
_cell.angle_alpha   90.00
_cell.angle_beta   90.00
_cell.angle_gamma   90.00
#
_symmetry.space_group_name_H-M   'P 1'
#
loop_
_entity.id
_entity.type
_entity.pdbx_description
1 polymer ?
#
loop_
_entity_poly.entity_id
_entity_poly.type
_entity_poly.pdbx_seq_one_letter_code
_entity_poly.pdbx_strand_id
1 'polypeptide(L)'
;TVATFVALGSEDYVRFGILQCIGTVMLLLPLLARLGPVLNIAFAVPVILVGLQLRTAVSDVPGALIIAWRLPGGTGVDHYPLLPWLGPAMLGLAAGMLLYPGGHRRAVVERLVGRIRGAVRATWPGRHALPIYLVHQIVLIGLTALALQLAGVTVDPGQR
;
A
#
# COMPACT_ATOMS: atom_id res chain seq x y z
N THR A 1 -11.90 8.17 7.89
CA THR A 1 -11.24 8.50 9.16
C THR A 1 -11.88 9.77 9.68
N VAL A 2 -12.04 9.97 10.99
CA VAL A 2 -12.75 11.15 11.54
C VAL A 2 -12.11 12.46 11.08
N ALA A 3 -10.77 12.54 11.10
CA ALA A 3 -10.05 13.73 10.65
C ALA A 3 -10.31 14.10 9.17
N THR A 4 -10.31 13.11 8.27
CA THR A 4 -10.58 13.35 6.84
C THR A 4 -12.06 13.59 6.56
N PHE A 5 -12.96 13.03 7.36
CA PHE A 5 -14.39 13.34 7.29
C PHE A 5 -14.67 14.81 7.61
N VAL A 6 -14.02 15.34 8.65
CA VAL A 6 -14.14 16.77 8.99
C VAL A 6 -13.54 17.67 7.91
N ALA A 7 -12.44 17.25 7.27
CA ALA A 7 -11.74 18.07 6.28
C ALA A 7 -12.33 18.01 4.85
N LEU A 8 -12.83 16.85 4.42
CA LEU A 8 -13.24 16.57 3.02
C LEU A 8 -14.75 16.33 2.85
N GLY A 9 -15.50 16.17 3.94
CA GLY A 9 -16.93 15.87 3.89
C GLY A 9 -17.25 14.37 3.72
N SER A 10 -18.54 14.06 3.59
CA SER A 10 -19.08 12.68 3.61
C SER A 10 -18.78 11.86 2.35
N GLU A 11 -18.54 12.52 1.23
CA GLU A 11 -18.28 11.88 -0.06
C GLU A 11 -16.81 11.45 -0.19
N ASP A 12 -15.87 12.36 0.16
CA ASP A 12 -14.45 12.22 -0.17
C ASP A 12 -13.55 11.71 0.96
N TYR A 13 -14.09 11.50 2.16
CA TYR A 13 -13.26 11.05 3.27
C TYR A 13 -12.66 9.66 3.02
N VAL A 14 -11.45 9.45 3.55
CA VAL A 14 -10.73 8.17 3.44
C VAL A 14 -11.50 7.08 4.21
N ARG A 15 -12.17 6.18 3.50
CA ARG A 15 -12.93 5.06 4.07
C ARG A 15 -12.02 3.89 4.42
N PHE A 16 -11.22 3.44 3.46
CA PHE A 16 -10.20 2.41 3.64
C PHE A 16 -9.00 2.71 2.73
N GLY A 17 -7.97 3.34 3.28
CA GLY A 17 -6.81 3.78 2.52
C GLY A 17 -5.53 3.03 2.80
N ILE A 18 -4.41 3.53 2.26
CA ILE A 18 -3.15 2.77 2.26
C ILE A 18 -2.65 2.47 3.67
N LEU A 19 -2.83 3.40 4.61
CA LEU A 19 -2.42 3.20 6.00
C LEU A 19 -3.26 2.11 6.69
N GLN A 20 -4.58 2.09 6.47
CA GLN A 20 -5.43 1.02 6.96
C GLN A 20 -5.05 -0.32 6.32
N CYS A 21 -4.79 -0.34 5.01
CA CYS A 21 -4.34 -1.54 4.30
C CYS A 21 -3.05 -2.08 4.89
N ILE A 22 -2.00 -1.25 5.04
CA ILE A 22 -0.72 -1.67 5.63
C ILE A 22 -0.93 -2.13 7.08
N GLY A 23 -1.71 -1.41 7.87
CA GLY A 23 -2.02 -1.78 9.25
C GLY A 23 -2.72 -3.15 9.34
N THR A 24 -3.72 -3.40 8.50
CA THR A 24 -4.41 -4.71 8.41
C THR A 24 -3.45 -5.81 7.98
N VAL A 25 -2.62 -5.57 6.96
CA VAL A 25 -1.59 -6.52 6.53
C VAL A 25 -0.64 -6.85 7.69
N MET A 26 -0.14 -5.85 8.42
CA MET A 26 0.75 -6.03 9.56
C MET A 26 0.12 -6.89 10.67
N LEU A 27 -1.19 -6.73 10.92
CA LEU A 27 -1.95 -7.57 11.85
C LEU A 27 -2.09 -9.01 11.34
N LEU A 28 -2.15 -9.22 10.03
CA LEU A 28 -2.24 -10.54 9.40
C LEU A 28 -0.88 -11.25 9.29
N LEU A 29 0.23 -10.52 9.25
CA LEU A 29 1.58 -11.10 9.09
C LEU A 29 1.90 -12.23 10.08
N PRO A 30 1.60 -12.15 11.39
CA PRO A 30 1.87 -13.25 12.32
C PRO A 30 1.10 -14.53 11.99
N LEU A 31 -0.13 -14.41 11.47
CA LEU A 31 -0.94 -15.54 11.04
C LEU A 31 -0.38 -16.14 9.75
N LEU A 32 -0.11 -15.28 8.76
CA LEU A 32 0.53 -15.68 7.51
C LEU A 32 1.89 -16.31 7.75
N ALA A 33 2.60 -15.89 8.80
CA ALA A 33 3.90 -16.43 9.13
C ALA A 33 3.86 -17.92 9.50
N ARG A 34 2.74 -18.39 10.06
CA ARG A 34 2.52 -19.80 10.40
C ARG A 34 2.37 -20.70 9.18
N LEU A 35 2.01 -20.15 8.02
CA LEU A 35 1.89 -20.90 6.76
C LEU A 35 3.26 -21.29 6.18
N GLY A 36 4.34 -20.61 6.61
CA GLY A 36 5.67 -20.81 6.05
C GLY A 36 5.85 -20.24 4.63
N PRO A 37 7.07 -20.22 4.10
CA PRO A 37 7.39 -19.48 2.88
C PRO A 37 6.73 -20.09 1.63
N VAL A 38 6.64 -21.41 1.54
CA VAL A 38 6.09 -22.11 0.36
C VAL A 38 4.62 -21.79 0.16
N LEU A 39 3.81 -21.92 1.23
CA LEU A 39 2.38 -21.61 1.15
C LEU A 39 2.14 -20.12 0.91
N ASN A 40 2.93 -19.23 1.53
CA ASN A 40 2.82 -17.80 1.27
C ASN A 40 3.06 -17.47 -0.22
N ILE A 41 4.06 -18.09 -0.85
CA ILE A 41 4.31 -17.91 -2.30
C ILE A 41 3.16 -18.49 -3.12
N ALA A 42 2.71 -19.71 -2.79
CA ALA A 42 1.64 -20.40 -3.52
C ALA A 42 0.32 -19.62 -3.48
N PHE A 43 -0.03 -19.02 -2.34
CA PHE A 43 -1.26 -18.24 -2.18
C PHE A 43 -1.14 -16.79 -2.68
N ALA A 44 0.06 -16.22 -2.76
CA ALA A 44 0.23 -14.84 -3.21
C ALA A 44 -0.28 -14.62 -4.64
N VAL A 45 -0.02 -15.56 -5.56
CA VAL A 45 -0.45 -15.45 -6.96
C VAL A 45 -1.98 -15.45 -7.08
N PRO A 46 -2.73 -16.44 -6.52
CA PRO A 46 -4.19 -16.39 -6.47
C PRO A 46 -4.74 -15.12 -5.84
N VAL A 47 -4.18 -14.66 -4.72
CA VAL A 47 -4.60 -13.43 -4.03
C VAL A 47 -4.48 -12.21 -4.93
N ILE A 48 -3.39 -12.12 -5.71
CA ILE A 48 -3.19 -11.04 -6.68
C ILE A 48 -4.21 -11.15 -7.81
N LEU A 49 -4.34 -12.31 -8.43
CA LEU A 49 -5.23 -12.51 -9.58
C LEU A 49 -6.70 -12.24 -9.22
N VAL A 50 -7.17 -12.81 -8.12
CA VAL A 50 -8.52 -12.57 -7.60
C VAL A 50 -8.71 -11.09 -7.27
N GLY A 51 -7.73 -10.47 -6.58
CA GLY A 51 -7.79 -9.05 -6.27
C GLY A 51 -7.91 -8.17 -7.51
N LEU A 52 -7.12 -8.43 -8.54
CA LEU A 52 -7.17 -7.69 -9.80
C LEU A 52 -8.51 -7.85 -10.50
N GLN A 53 -9.08 -9.05 -10.49
CA GLN A 53 -10.39 -9.31 -11.10
C GLN A 53 -11.54 -8.64 -10.34
N LEU A 54 -11.45 -8.56 -9.00
CA LEU A 54 -12.48 -7.97 -8.16
C LEU A 54 -12.43 -6.44 -8.13
N ARG A 55 -11.32 -5.79 -8.54
CA ARG A 55 -11.20 -4.32 -8.57
C ARG A 55 -12.22 -3.64 -9.50
N THR A 56 -12.71 -4.34 -10.52
CA THR A 56 -13.71 -3.82 -11.46
C THR A 56 -15.14 -4.11 -11.01
N ALA A 57 -15.32 -4.93 -9.99
CA ALA A 57 -16.65 -5.30 -9.51
C ALA A 57 -17.16 -4.26 -8.50
N VAL A 58 -18.46 -3.97 -8.60
CA VAL A 58 -19.19 -3.11 -7.66
C VAL A 58 -20.01 -4.02 -6.75
N SER A 59 -20.00 -3.75 -5.45
CA SER A 59 -20.77 -4.53 -4.48
C SER A 59 -21.27 -3.65 -3.35
N ASP A 60 -22.51 -3.89 -2.93
CA ASP A 60 -23.16 -3.19 -1.82
C ASP A 60 -23.00 -3.92 -0.48
N VAL A 61 -22.22 -5.00 -0.47
CA VAL A 61 -22.00 -5.81 0.74
C VAL A 61 -21.20 -5.02 1.77
N PRO A 62 -21.58 -5.02 3.06
CA PRO A 62 -20.79 -4.41 4.12
C PRO A 62 -19.35 -4.95 4.13
N GLY A 63 -18.36 -4.06 4.12
CA GLY A 63 -16.94 -4.43 4.08
C GLY A 63 -16.36 -4.70 2.69
N ALA A 64 -17.15 -4.56 1.62
CA ALA A 64 -16.70 -4.65 0.23
C ALA A 64 -15.43 -3.83 -0.06
N LEU A 65 -15.36 -2.59 0.47
CA LEU A 65 -14.21 -1.68 0.34
C LEU A 65 -12.92 -2.26 0.93
N ILE A 66 -13.00 -3.09 1.96
CA ILE A 66 -11.82 -3.66 2.62
C ILE A 66 -11.19 -4.73 1.74
N ILE A 67 -12.01 -5.54 1.06
CA ILE A 67 -11.51 -6.72 0.33
C ILE A 67 -10.99 -6.32 -1.04
N ALA A 68 -11.83 -5.74 -1.91
CA ALA A 68 -11.47 -5.42 -3.30
C ALA A 68 -12.50 -4.56 -4.04
N TRP A 69 -13.76 -4.63 -3.62
CA TRP A 69 -14.89 -4.10 -4.37
C TRP A 69 -15.04 -2.58 -4.21
N ARG A 70 -15.55 -1.96 -5.28
CA ARG A 70 -15.99 -0.56 -5.28
C ARG A 70 -17.43 -0.46 -4.77
N LEU A 71 -17.78 0.67 -4.16
CA LEU A 71 -19.16 1.01 -3.82
C LEU A 71 -19.80 1.87 -4.93
N PRO A 72 -21.13 1.82 -5.12
CA PRO A 72 -21.82 2.64 -6.11
C PRO A 72 -21.66 4.14 -5.88
N GLY A 73 -21.53 4.57 -4.61
CA GLY A 73 -21.29 5.96 -4.21
C GLY A 73 -19.82 6.38 -4.18
N GLY A 74 -18.94 5.62 -4.84
CA GLY A 74 -17.50 5.86 -4.84
C GLY A 74 -16.78 5.29 -3.61
N THR A 75 -15.45 5.36 -3.63
CA THR A 75 -14.58 4.71 -2.64
C THR A 75 -13.92 5.67 -1.66
N GLY A 76 -14.20 6.97 -1.78
CA GLY A 76 -13.47 8.05 -1.13
C GLY A 76 -12.07 8.24 -1.72
N VAL A 77 -11.37 9.27 -1.23
CA VAL A 77 -9.98 9.54 -1.62
C VAL A 77 -9.06 8.44 -1.05
N ASP A 78 -8.04 8.06 -1.82
CA ASP A 78 -7.00 7.10 -1.41
C ASP A 78 -7.51 5.68 -1.11
N HIS A 79 -8.34 5.06 -1.96
CA HIS A 79 -8.80 3.68 -1.75
C HIS A 79 -7.75 2.62 -2.09
N TYR A 80 -7.31 1.86 -1.08
CA TYR A 80 -6.36 0.75 -1.22
C TYR A 80 -6.93 -0.52 -0.59
N PRO A 81 -7.62 -1.38 -1.37
CA PRO A 81 -8.23 -2.60 -0.84
C PRO A 81 -7.19 -3.65 -0.47
N LEU A 82 -7.51 -4.53 0.49
CA LEU A 82 -6.60 -5.58 0.97
C LEU A 82 -6.14 -6.51 -0.17
N LEU A 83 -7.04 -6.93 -1.06
CA LEU A 83 -6.67 -7.62 -2.29
C LEU A 83 -6.55 -6.58 -3.41
N PRO A 84 -5.49 -6.62 -4.22
CA PRO A 84 -4.42 -7.62 -4.34
C PRO A 84 -3.22 -7.39 -3.42
N TRP A 85 -3.18 -6.31 -2.63
CA TRP A 85 -1.98 -5.85 -1.91
C TRP A 85 -1.46 -6.83 -0.85
N LEU A 86 -2.32 -7.71 -0.34
CA LEU A 86 -1.94 -8.82 0.53
C LEU A 86 -0.94 -9.76 -0.17
N GLY A 87 -1.04 -9.96 -1.48
CA GLY A 87 -0.17 -10.88 -2.23
C GLY A 87 1.30 -10.45 -2.24
N PRO A 88 1.66 -9.22 -2.65
CA PRO A 88 3.02 -8.69 -2.52
C PRO A 88 3.53 -8.74 -1.07
N ALA A 89 2.66 -8.51 -0.07
CA ALA A 89 3.03 -8.64 1.33
C ALA A 89 3.38 -10.10 1.71
N MET A 90 2.62 -11.08 1.23
CA MET A 90 2.93 -12.51 1.41
C MET A 90 4.26 -12.90 0.75
N LEU A 91 4.54 -12.40 -0.45
CA LEU A 91 5.83 -12.61 -1.12
C LEU A 91 6.98 -11.98 -0.34
N GLY A 92 6.80 -10.75 0.14
CA GLY A 92 7.78 -10.06 0.98
C GLY A 92 8.04 -10.80 2.29
N LEU A 93 7.00 -11.32 2.92
CA LEU A 93 7.09 -12.15 4.13
C LEU A 93 7.84 -13.46 3.85
N ALA A 94 7.51 -14.16 2.77
CA ALA A 94 8.20 -15.39 2.37
C ALA A 94 9.69 -15.13 2.09
N ALA A 95 10.01 -14.04 1.37
CA ALA A 95 11.39 -13.62 1.15
C ALA A 95 12.10 -13.32 2.49
N GLY A 96 11.43 -12.63 3.42
CA GLY A 96 11.92 -12.39 4.77
C GLY A 96 12.27 -13.68 5.51
N MET A 97 11.39 -14.69 5.49
CA MET A 97 11.64 -16.00 6.11
C MET A 97 12.82 -16.75 5.49
N LEU A 98 12.94 -16.70 4.16
CA LEU A 98 14.00 -17.39 3.44
C LEU A 98 15.37 -16.73 3.64
N LEU A 99 15.40 -15.39 3.69
CA LEU A 99 16.63 -14.60 3.82
C LEU A 99 17.06 -14.39 5.28
N TYR A 100 16.11 -14.40 6.21
CA TYR A 100 16.31 -14.12 7.64
C TYR A 100 15.66 -15.19 8.55
N PRO A 101 16.06 -16.48 8.45
CA PRO A 101 15.52 -17.54 9.29
C PRO A 101 15.77 -17.24 10.78
N GLY A 102 14.72 -17.33 11.60
CA GLY A 102 14.80 -17.00 13.03
C GLY A 102 15.19 -15.55 13.32
N GLY A 103 14.98 -14.63 12.38
CA GLY A 103 15.37 -13.21 12.50
C GLY A 103 16.85 -12.95 12.23
N HIS A 104 17.64 -13.98 11.93
CA HIS A 104 19.07 -13.86 11.69
C HIS A 104 19.37 -13.88 10.20
N ARG A 105 20.21 -12.95 9.75
CA ARG A 105 20.59 -12.85 8.34
C ARG A 105 21.36 -14.09 7.91
N ARG A 106 21.01 -14.69 6.76
CA ARG A 106 21.84 -15.74 6.17
C ARG A 106 23.22 -15.20 5.74
N ALA A 107 24.26 -16.01 5.87
CA ALA A 107 25.62 -15.67 5.44
C ALA A 107 25.71 -15.18 3.97
N VAL A 108 24.85 -15.70 3.08
CA VAL A 108 24.76 -15.24 1.68
C VAL A 108 24.35 -13.77 1.59
N VAL A 109 23.39 -13.35 2.42
CA VAL A 109 22.91 -11.96 2.46
C VAL A 109 23.97 -11.06 3.10
N GLU A 110 24.69 -11.53 4.12
CA GLU A 110 25.81 -10.78 4.71
C GLU A 110 26.91 -10.50 3.69
N ARG A 111 27.32 -11.52 2.93
CA ARG A 111 28.32 -11.37 1.86
C ARG A 111 27.83 -10.39 0.78
N LEU A 112 26.56 -10.45 0.41
CA LEU A 112 25.99 -9.53 -0.59
C LEU A 112 26.02 -8.09 -0.10
N VAL A 113 25.55 -7.84 1.12
CA VAL A 113 25.53 -6.50 1.73
C VAL A 113 26.94 -5.96 1.92
N GLY A 114 27.91 -6.79 2.31
CA GLY A 114 29.30 -6.39 2.47
C GLY A 114 30.00 -5.99 1.17
N ARG A 115 29.51 -6.47 0.00
CA ARG A 115 30.05 -6.09 -1.32
C ARG A 115 29.51 -4.76 -1.84
N ILE A 116 28.32 -4.35 -1.40
CA ILE A 116 27.66 -3.14 -1.89
C ILE A 116 28.12 -1.95 -1.05
N ARG A 117 28.96 -1.09 -1.65
CA ARG A 117 29.35 0.18 -1.02
C ARG A 117 28.10 1.02 -0.72
N GLY A 118 27.93 1.39 0.55
CA GLY A 118 26.77 2.19 0.98
C GLY A 118 25.48 1.40 1.17
N ALA A 119 25.49 0.06 1.20
CA ALA A 119 24.30 -0.76 1.42
C ALA A 119 23.48 -0.34 2.66
N VAL A 120 24.15 0.07 3.74
CA VAL A 120 23.49 0.56 4.95
C VAL A 120 22.76 1.89 4.68
N ARG A 121 23.38 2.81 3.92
CA ARG A 121 22.76 4.09 3.54
C ARG A 121 21.55 3.87 2.63
N ALA A 122 21.57 2.86 1.78
CA ALA A 122 20.44 2.49 0.94
C ALA A 122 19.18 2.09 1.75
N THR A 123 19.30 1.77 3.05
CA THR A 123 18.14 1.49 3.91
C THR A 123 17.47 2.75 4.48
N TRP A 124 18.12 3.91 4.39
CA TRP A 124 17.64 5.16 4.98
C TRP A 124 16.26 5.61 4.49
N PRO A 125 15.94 5.57 3.18
CA PRO A 125 14.63 6.00 2.69
C PRO A 125 13.50 5.15 3.26
N GLY A 126 13.72 3.84 3.40
CA GLY A 126 12.73 2.93 3.99
C GLY A 126 12.44 3.23 5.47
N ARG A 127 13.44 3.71 6.23
CA ARG A 127 13.28 4.08 7.65
C ARG A 127 12.50 5.38 7.85
N HIS A 128 12.49 6.25 6.85
CA HIS A 128 11.82 7.55 6.88
C HIS A 128 10.69 7.62 5.85
N ALA A 129 10.14 6.46 5.48
CA ALA A 129 9.18 6.35 4.39
C ALA A 129 7.93 7.21 4.63
N LEU A 130 7.41 7.30 5.85
CA LEU A 130 6.23 8.11 6.17
C LEU A 130 6.49 9.63 6.02
N PRO A 131 7.53 10.22 6.65
CA PRO A 131 7.89 11.62 6.38
C PRO A 131 8.13 11.90 4.90
N ILE A 132 8.87 11.02 4.22
CA ILE A 132 9.16 11.16 2.79
C ILE A 132 7.85 11.17 1.97
N TYR A 133 6.94 10.25 2.28
CA TYR A 133 5.63 10.16 1.64
C TYR A 133 4.81 11.44 1.82
N LEU A 134 4.70 11.96 3.04
CA LEU A 134 3.92 13.16 3.35
C LEU A 134 4.49 14.41 2.67
N VAL A 135 5.82 14.59 2.74
CA VAL A 135 6.49 15.73 2.09
C VAL A 135 6.32 15.64 0.58
N HIS A 136 6.50 14.45 0.00
CA HIS A 136 6.39 14.26 -1.43
C HIS A 136 4.98 14.54 -1.95
N GLN A 137 3.92 14.17 -1.22
CA GLN A 137 2.54 14.49 -1.61
C GLN A 137 2.32 16.00 -1.73
N ILE A 138 2.74 16.79 -0.74
CA ILE A 138 2.61 18.25 -0.76
C ILE A 138 3.36 18.84 -1.95
N VAL A 139 4.60 18.38 -2.18
CA VAL A 139 5.44 18.85 -3.29
C VAL A 139 4.80 18.49 -4.63
N LEU A 140 4.35 17.26 -4.83
CA LEU A 140 3.72 16.84 -6.07
C LEU A 140 2.44 17.61 -6.35
N ILE A 141 1.56 17.79 -5.35
CA ILE A 141 0.32 18.56 -5.50
C ILE A 141 0.64 20.01 -5.89
N GLY A 142 1.63 20.64 -5.23
CA GLY A 142 2.05 22.00 -5.57
C GLY A 142 2.63 22.12 -6.98
N LEU A 143 3.51 21.18 -7.38
CA LEU A 143 4.13 21.18 -8.70
C LEU A 143 3.13 20.91 -9.82
N THR A 144 2.20 19.96 -9.64
CA THR A 144 1.16 19.70 -10.64
C THR A 144 0.18 20.85 -10.75
N ALA A 145 -0.21 21.47 -9.64
CA ALA A 145 -1.05 22.67 -9.65
C ALA A 145 -0.38 23.85 -10.37
N LEU A 146 0.93 24.05 -10.15
CA LEU A 146 1.70 25.07 -10.87
C LEU A 146 1.79 24.75 -12.37
N ALA A 147 2.11 23.51 -12.73
CA ALA A 147 2.20 23.09 -14.13
C ALA A 147 0.87 23.26 -14.88
N LEU A 148 -0.26 22.94 -14.25
CA LEU A 148 -1.60 23.14 -14.82
C LEU A 148 -1.91 24.62 -15.05
N GLN A 149 -1.58 25.49 -14.09
CA GLN A 149 -1.74 26.93 -14.24
C GLN A 149 -0.90 27.49 -15.39
N LEU A 150 0.36 27.04 -15.52
CA LEU A 150 1.24 27.42 -16.62
C LEU A 150 0.74 26.92 -17.99
N ALA A 151 0.04 25.78 -18.01
CA ALA A 151 -0.62 25.25 -19.21
C ALA A 151 -1.96 25.94 -19.53
N GLY A 152 -2.39 26.93 -18.74
CA GLY A 152 -3.66 27.62 -18.91
C GLY A 152 -4.89 26.81 -18.50
N VAL A 153 -4.69 25.69 -17.78
CA VAL A 153 -5.79 24.86 -17.27
C VAL A 153 -6.22 25.42 -15.91
N THR A 154 -7.38 26.08 -15.86
CA THR A 154 -8.00 26.49 -14.61
C THR A 154 -8.65 25.27 -13.96
N VAL A 155 -8.15 24.88 -12.79
CA VAL A 155 -8.77 23.82 -11.98
C VAL A 155 -10.00 24.41 -11.30
N ASP A 156 -11.19 24.16 -11.86
CA ASP A 156 -12.46 24.53 -11.24
C ASP A 156 -12.77 23.54 -10.10
N PRO A 157 -12.82 23.97 -8.83
CA PRO A 157 -13.15 23.09 -7.71
C PRO A 157 -14.58 22.54 -7.76
N GLY A 158 -15.46 23.12 -8.59
CA GLY A 158 -16.91 22.86 -8.61
C GLY A 158 -17.41 21.80 -9.60
N GLN A 159 -16.56 21.22 -10.47
CA GLN A 159 -16.98 20.23 -11.48
C GLN A 159 -16.76 18.76 -11.07
N ARG A 160 -16.90 18.43 -9.77
CA ARG A 160 -16.79 17.03 -9.30
C ARG A 160 -18.16 16.38 -9.15
#